data_AF-A0A2I0ICW2-F1
#
_entry.id   AF-A0A2I0ICW2-F1
#
_cell.length_a   1.000
_cell.length_b   1.000
_cell.length_c   1.000
_cell.angle_alpha   90.00
_cell.angle_beta   90.00
_cell.angle_gamma   90.00
#
_symmetry.space_group_name_H-M   'P 1'
#
loop_
_entity.id
_entity.type
_entity.pdbx_description
1 polymer ?
#
loop_
_entity_poly.entity_id
_entity_poly.type
_entity_poly.pdbx_seq_one_letter_code
_entity_poly.pdbx_strand_id
1 'polypeptide(L)'
;MAVDQVLSDRDSEDEVDDGIADFEDRRMLDDFVDVTKDEKHLMHLWNSFVRKQRVLADGHVPWACEAFSKLHGQELVHSHALFWCWRLFMIKLWNHGLLDGCTMNSCNVILEGYRGSGSYVK
;
A
#
# COMPACT_ATOMS: atom_id res chain seq x y z
N MET A 1 5.83 37.36 5.86
CA MET A 1 6.84 36.39 5.39
C MET A 1 8.10 36.62 6.22
N ALA A 2 8.47 35.68 7.08
CA ALA A 2 9.68 35.80 7.89
C ALA A 2 10.90 35.70 6.97
N VAL A 3 11.83 36.64 7.07
CA VAL A 3 13.06 36.72 6.27
C VAL A 3 13.90 35.45 6.30
N ASP A 4 13.70 34.62 7.33
CA ASP A 4 14.34 33.33 7.54
C ASP A 4 13.91 32.25 6.51
N GLN A 5 12.64 32.29 6.04
CA GLN A 5 12.16 31.33 5.04
C GLN A 5 12.63 31.66 3.62
N VAL A 6 13.06 32.90 3.35
CA VAL A 6 13.57 33.33 2.03
C VAL A 6 15.05 32.97 1.85
N LEU A 7 15.78 32.76 2.95
CA LEU A 7 17.20 32.38 2.95
C LEU A 7 17.42 30.86 3.02
N SER A 8 16.34 30.10 3.25
CA SER A 8 16.37 28.65 3.20
C SER A 8 16.31 28.21 1.73
N ASP A 9 17.42 27.71 1.20
CA ASP A 9 17.57 27.11 -0.14
C ASP A 9 16.79 25.78 -0.30
N ARG A 10 15.78 25.54 0.55
CA ARG A 10 14.82 24.44 0.43
C ARG A 10 13.71 24.87 -0.51
N ASP A 11 13.92 24.59 -1.78
CA ASP A 11 12.89 24.67 -2.79
C ASP A 11 11.98 23.43 -2.68
N SER A 12 10.74 23.62 -2.24
CA SER A 12 9.73 22.57 -2.12
C SER A 12 8.73 22.55 -3.30
N GLU A 13 8.94 23.35 -4.36
CA GLU A 13 8.02 23.40 -5.51
C GLU A 13 7.99 22.10 -6.34
N ASP A 14 9.06 21.27 -6.28
CA ASP A 14 9.16 20.01 -7.02
C ASP A 14 8.63 18.79 -6.22
N GLU A 15 8.12 19.00 -5.00
CA GLU A 15 7.49 17.91 -4.23
C GLU A 15 6.09 17.59 -4.77
N VAL A 16 5.86 16.32 -5.12
CA VAL A 16 4.54 15.83 -5.54
C VAL A 16 3.59 15.89 -4.34
N ASP A 17 2.47 16.60 -4.47
CA ASP A 17 1.41 16.60 -3.47
C ASP A 17 0.74 15.22 -3.41
N ASP A 18 1.09 14.45 -2.37
CA ASP A 18 0.55 13.11 -2.13
C ASP A 18 -0.98 13.08 -2.01
N GLY A 19 -1.61 14.16 -1.53
CA GLY A 19 -3.06 14.26 -1.40
C GLY A 19 -3.74 14.42 -2.76
N ILE A 20 -3.20 15.27 -3.63
CA ILE A 20 -3.66 15.40 -5.02
C ILE A 20 -3.46 14.07 -5.76
N ALA A 21 -2.29 13.45 -5.59
CA ALA A 21 -1.95 12.21 -6.26
C ALA A 21 -2.78 11.00 -5.75
N ASP A 22 -3.20 10.99 -4.48
CA ASP A 22 -4.15 10.01 -3.94
C ASP A 22 -5.56 10.22 -4.53
N PHE A 23 -5.99 11.48 -4.69
CA PHE A 23 -7.30 11.83 -5.23
C PHE A 23 -7.42 11.47 -6.72
N GLU A 24 -6.41 11.81 -7.52
CA GLU A 24 -6.40 11.49 -8.95
C GLU A 24 -6.36 9.98 -9.21
N ASP A 25 -5.58 9.23 -8.43
CA ASP A 25 -5.52 7.77 -8.51
C ASP A 25 -6.89 7.12 -8.24
N ARG A 26 -7.60 7.54 -7.20
CA ARG A 26 -8.97 7.05 -6.93
C ARG A 26 -9.91 7.34 -8.10
N ARG A 27 -9.85 8.56 -8.64
CA ARG A 27 -10.70 8.97 -9.76
C ARG A 27 -10.41 8.12 -11.00
N MET A 28 -9.14 7.87 -11.32
CA MET A 28 -8.77 7.02 -12.45
C MET A 28 -9.20 5.57 -12.23
N LEU A 29 -9.08 5.04 -11.00
CA LEU A 29 -9.51 3.68 -10.70
C LEU A 29 -11.03 3.51 -10.83
N ASP A 30 -11.82 4.55 -10.56
CA ASP A 30 -13.27 4.52 -10.69
C ASP A 30 -13.74 4.26 -12.13
N ASP A 31 -12.95 4.62 -13.16
CA ASP A 31 -13.29 4.42 -14.56
C ASP A 31 -13.23 2.94 -15.02
N PHE A 32 -12.58 2.04 -14.27
CA PHE A 32 -12.53 0.61 -14.61
C PHE A 32 -13.84 -0.12 -14.26
N VAL A 33 -14.65 -0.46 -15.26
CA VAL A 33 -15.96 -1.11 -15.06
C VAL A 33 -15.87 -2.60 -14.73
N ASP A 34 -14.74 -3.23 -15.02
CA ASP A 34 -14.47 -4.65 -14.85
C ASP A 34 -13.73 -4.99 -13.55
N VAL A 35 -13.41 -3.98 -12.74
CA VAL A 35 -12.70 -4.13 -11.46
C VAL A 35 -13.65 -3.88 -10.31
N THR A 36 -13.66 -4.77 -9.32
CA THR A 36 -14.53 -4.64 -8.14
C THR A 36 -14.09 -3.49 -7.22
N LYS A 37 -15.00 -3.03 -6.36
CA LYS A 37 -14.70 -1.94 -5.40
C LYS A 37 -13.54 -2.30 -4.46
N ASP A 38 -13.49 -3.55 -3.98
CA ASP A 38 -12.43 -4.01 -3.08
C ASP A 38 -11.07 -4.12 -3.80
N GLU A 39 -11.05 -4.54 -5.07
CA GLU A 39 -9.84 -4.55 -5.88
C GLU A 39 -9.32 -3.13 -6.14
N LYS A 40 -10.19 -2.20 -6.52
CA LYS A 40 -9.83 -0.78 -6.67
C LYS A 40 -9.29 -0.21 -5.37
N HIS A 41 -9.91 -0.54 -4.24
CA HIS A 41 -9.44 -0.09 -2.93
C HIS A 41 -8.04 -0.61 -2.63
N LEU A 42 -7.77 -1.91 -2.85
CA LEU A 42 -6.43 -2.46 -2.70
C LEU A 42 -5.41 -1.79 -3.62
N MET A 43 -5.76 -1.62 -4.90
CA MET A 43 -4.90 -0.94 -5.88
C MET A 43 -4.55 0.46 -5.41
N HIS A 44 -5.53 1.22 -4.92
CA HIS A 44 -5.32 2.56 -4.40
C HIS A 44 -4.37 2.56 -3.20
N LEU A 45 -4.60 1.69 -2.21
CA LEU A 45 -3.71 1.57 -1.04
C LEU A 45 -2.28 1.25 -1.47
N TRP A 46 -2.11 0.30 -2.40
CA TRP A 46 -0.80 -0.10 -2.89
C TRP A 46 -0.10 1.01 -3.69
N ASN A 47 -0.82 1.69 -4.59
CA ASN A 47 -0.29 2.81 -5.39
C ASN A 47 0.17 3.95 -4.48
N SER A 48 -0.66 4.31 -3.49
CA SER A 48 -0.31 5.32 -2.48
C SER A 48 0.94 4.91 -1.69
N PHE A 49 1.02 3.65 -1.25
CA PHE A 49 2.16 3.13 -0.51
C PHE A 49 3.46 3.15 -1.33
N VAL A 50 3.42 2.65 -2.57
CA VAL A 50 4.56 2.61 -3.49
C VAL A 50 5.11 4.01 -3.75
N ARG A 51 4.24 4.99 -3.97
CA ARG A 51 4.61 6.39 -4.15
C ARG A 51 5.25 6.96 -2.89
N LYS A 52 4.56 6.89 -1.74
CA LYS A 52 5.03 7.46 -0.46
C LYS A 52 6.32 6.84 0.06
N GLN A 53 6.51 5.53 -0.15
CA GLN A 53 7.72 4.81 0.27
C GLN A 53 8.80 4.76 -0.82
N ARG A 54 8.55 5.38 -1.99
CA ARG A 54 9.49 5.43 -3.13
C ARG A 54 10.01 4.04 -3.51
N VAL A 55 9.10 3.09 -3.71
CA VAL A 55 9.42 1.73 -4.15
C VAL A 55 9.77 1.77 -5.65
N LEU A 56 11.05 1.99 -5.96
CA LEU A 56 11.53 2.23 -7.33
C LEU A 56 12.11 1.02 -8.06
N ALA A 57 12.43 -0.06 -7.36
CA ALA A 57 13.12 -1.21 -7.93
C ALA A 57 12.45 -2.53 -7.53
N ASP A 58 12.53 -3.53 -8.41
CA ASP A 58 11.96 -4.87 -8.17
C ASP A 58 12.47 -5.50 -6.88
N GLY A 59 13.76 -5.29 -6.57
CA GLY A 59 14.36 -5.76 -5.32
C GLY A 59 13.76 -5.17 -4.03
N HIS A 60 12.99 -4.09 -4.13
CA HIS A 60 12.27 -3.50 -2.99
C HIS A 60 10.92 -4.17 -2.74
N VAL A 61 10.35 -4.88 -3.72
CA VAL A 61 8.99 -5.44 -3.63
C VAL A 61 8.82 -6.39 -2.43
N PRO A 62 9.78 -7.29 -2.11
CA PRO A 62 9.64 -8.14 -0.94
C PRO A 62 9.50 -7.37 0.38
N TRP A 63 10.36 -6.37 0.58
CA TRP A 63 10.28 -5.48 1.75
C TRP A 63 8.98 -4.67 1.74
N ALA A 64 8.58 -4.15 0.58
CA ALA A 64 7.37 -3.37 0.41
C ALA A 64 6.12 -4.17 0.79
N CYS A 65 6.04 -5.46 0.43
CA CYS A 65 4.92 -6.32 0.81
C CYS A 65 4.81 -6.52 2.33
N GLU A 66 5.93 -6.72 3.02
CA GLU A 66 5.93 -6.85 4.49
C GLU A 66 5.55 -5.52 5.16
N ALA A 67 6.12 -4.42 4.70
CA ALA A 67 5.84 -3.09 5.23
C ALA A 67 4.37 -2.67 4.98
N PHE A 68 3.83 -2.96 3.79
CA PHE A 68 2.43 -2.76 3.46
C PHE A 68 1.51 -3.59 4.35
N SER A 69 1.83 -4.88 4.56
CA SER A 69 1.06 -5.76 5.45
C SER A 69 1.07 -5.27 6.91
N LYS A 70 2.17 -4.65 7.36
CA LYS A 70 2.25 -4.02 8.68
C LYS A 70 1.39 -2.75 8.74
N LEU A 71 1.49 -1.87 7.75
CA LEU A 71 0.80 -0.58 7.72
C LEU A 71 -0.72 -0.73 7.62
N HIS A 72 -1.20 -1.57 6.70
CA HIS A 72 -2.62 -1.77 6.43
C HIS A 72 -3.19 -3.02 7.09
N GLY A 73 -2.43 -3.69 7.96
CA GLY A 73 -2.78 -5.00 8.49
C GLY A 73 -4.16 -5.06 9.15
N GLN A 74 -4.52 -4.05 9.95
CA GLN A 74 -5.87 -3.94 10.53
C GLN A 74 -6.94 -3.86 9.44
N GLU A 75 -6.83 -2.91 8.52
CA GLU A 75 -7.80 -2.72 7.43
C GLU A 75 -7.96 -3.98 6.57
N LEU A 76 -6.84 -4.62 6.22
CA LEU A 76 -6.81 -5.87 5.46
C LEU A 76 -7.55 -7.00 6.19
N VAL A 77 -7.43 -7.14 7.50
CA VAL A 77 -8.08 -8.25 8.24
C VAL A 77 -9.54 -7.97 8.59
N HIS A 78 -9.96 -6.70 8.66
CA HIS A 78 -11.35 -6.33 8.95
C HIS A 78 -12.29 -6.64 7.78
N SER A 79 -11.81 -6.52 6.53
CA SER A 79 -12.58 -6.87 5.34
C SER A 79 -12.11 -8.19 4.74
N HIS A 80 -12.99 -9.19 4.74
CA HIS A 80 -12.70 -10.48 4.12
C HIS A 80 -12.38 -10.35 2.62
N ALA A 81 -13.08 -9.48 1.90
CA ALA A 81 -12.83 -9.25 0.47
C ALA A 81 -11.44 -8.66 0.25
N LEU A 82 -11.08 -7.61 1.00
CA LEU A 82 -9.79 -6.94 0.88
C LEU A 82 -8.61 -7.86 1.27
N PHE A 83 -8.79 -8.69 2.30
CA PHE A 83 -7.84 -9.75 2.66
C PHE A 83 -7.53 -10.67 1.48
N TRP A 84 -8.57 -11.14 0.77
CA TRP A 84 -8.39 -12.00 -0.39
C TRP A 84 -7.80 -11.27 -1.58
N CYS A 85 -8.20 -10.02 -1.83
CA CYS A 85 -7.56 -9.18 -2.85
C CYS A 85 -6.05 -9.10 -2.60
N TRP A 86 -5.62 -8.88 -1.35
CA TRP A 86 -4.19 -8.81 -0.99
C TRP A 86 -3.47 -10.13 -1.25
N ARG A 87 -4.07 -11.28 -0.90
CA ARG A 87 -3.47 -12.59 -1.18
C ARG A 87 -3.35 -12.87 -2.68
N LEU A 88 -4.38 -12.54 -3.46
CA LEU A 88 -4.34 -12.67 -4.92
C LEU A 88 -3.29 -11.75 -5.53
N PHE A 89 -3.12 -10.55 -4.98
CA PHE A 89 -2.07 -9.63 -5.41
C PHE A 89 -0.66 -10.17 -5.12
N MET A 90 -0.41 -10.72 -3.94
CA MET A 90 0.87 -11.40 -3.64
C MET A 90 1.14 -12.58 -4.59
N ILE A 91 0.11 -13.36 -4.94
CA ILE A 91 0.25 -14.42 -5.96
C ILE A 91 0.61 -13.83 -7.33
N LYS A 92 -0.01 -12.70 -7.73
CA LYS A 92 0.35 -12.00 -8.97
C LYS A 92 1.82 -11.56 -8.94
N LEU A 93 2.31 -11.00 -7.83
CA LEU A 93 3.73 -10.60 -7.70
C LEU A 93 4.68 -11.80 -7.79
N TRP A 94 4.33 -12.92 -7.15
CA TRP A 94 5.11 -14.17 -7.25
C TRP A 94 5.17 -14.69 -8.69
N ASN A 95 4.05 -14.67 -9.42
CA ASN A 95 3.99 -15.09 -10.82
C ASN A 95 4.88 -14.21 -11.75
N HIS A 96 5.15 -12.95 -11.37
CA HIS A 96 6.04 -12.05 -12.10
C HIS A 96 7.50 -12.11 -11.61
N GLY A 97 7.82 -12.99 -10.65
CA GLY A 97 9.16 -13.13 -10.09
C GLY A 97 9.58 -11.99 -9.15
N LEU A 98 8.63 -11.15 -8.70
CA LEU A 98 8.88 -10.01 -7.81
C LEU A 98 8.79 -10.35 -6.32
N LEU A 99 8.26 -11.53 -6.00
CA LEU A 99 8.04 -11.99 -4.64
C LEU A 99 8.41 -13.48 -4.55
N ASP A 100 8.84 -13.95 -3.38
CA ASP A 100 9.10 -15.36 -3.12
C ASP A 100 8.13 -15.93 -2.07
N GLY A 101 8.08 -17.27 -1.98
CA GLY A 101 7.20 -17.96 -1.03
C GLY A 101 7.51 -17.63 0.44
N CYS A 102 8.78 -17.35 0.76
CA CYS A 102 9.20 -16.94 2.10
C CYS A 102 8.54 -15.62 2.51
N THR A 103 8.59 -14.61 1.63
CA THR A 103 8.01 -13.30 1.88
C THR A 103 6.49 -13.36 1.94
N MET A 104 5.85 -14.17 1.08
CA MET A 104 4.41 -14.42 1.17
C MET A 104 4.02 -15.00 2.54
N ASN A 105 4.81 -15.94 3.07
CA ASN A 105 4.60 -16.50 4.40
C ASN A 105 4.78 -15.43 5.49
N SER A 106 5.85 -14.63 5.43
CA SER A 106 6.08 -13.51 6.37
C SER A 106 4.88 -12.55 6.41
N CYS A 107 4.35 -12.17 5.26
CA CYS A 107 3.17 -11.30 5.16
C CYS A 107 1.93 -11.95 5.80
N ASN A 108 1.68 -13.25 5.57
CA ASN A 108 0.56 -13.95 6.20
C ASN A 108 0.71 -14.02 7.73
N VAL A 109 1.90 -14.30 8.24
CA VAL A 109 2.18 -14.32 9.70
C VAL A 109 1.93 -12.95 10.34
N ILE A 110 2.34 -11.87 9.66
CA ILE A 110 2.04 -10.49 10.10
C ILE A 110 0.52 -10.29 10.22
N LEU A 111 -0.25 -10.71 9.20
CA LEU A 111 -1.71 -10.55 9.20
C LEU A 111 -2.41 -11.42 10.24
N GLU A 112 -1.90 -12.62 10.54
CA GLU A 112 -2.41 -13.45 11.63
C GLU A 112 -2.29 -12.76 13.00
N GLY A 113 -1.20 -12.01 13.23
CA GLY A 113 -1.03 -11.20 14.44
C GLY A 113 -2.14 -10.16 14.64
N TYR A 114 -2.62 -9.56 13.54
CA TYR A 114 -3.74 -8.62 13.57
C TYR A 114 -5.09 -9.31 13.82
N ARG A 115 -5.30 -10.53 13.30
CA ARG A 115 -6.51 -11.33 13.56
C ARG A 115 -6.63 -11.77 15.02
N GLY A 116 -5.51 -12.09 15.67
CA GLY A 116 -5.48 -12.49 17.09
C GLY A 116 -5.64 -11.32 18.07
N SER A 117 -5.36 -10.09 17.64
CA SER A 117 -5.46 -8.90 18.51
C SER A 117 -6.89 -8.35 18.63
N GLY A 118 -7.78 -8.67 17.68
CA GLY A 118 -9.18 -8.24 17.69
C GLY A 118 -10.07 -8.96 18.72
N SER A 119 -9.58 -10.02 19.38
CA SER A 119 -10.33 -10.79 20.38
C SER A 119 -10.24 -10.26 21.82
N TYR A 120 -9.44 -9.22 22.09
CA TYR A 120 -9.31 -8.61 23.43
C TYR A 120 -10.12 -7.33 23.62
N VAL A 121 -10.95 -6.96 22.64
CA VAL A 121 -11.89 -5.83 22.74
C VAL A 121 -13.31 -6.37 22.64
N LYS A 122 -13.78 -7.03 23.71
CA LYS A 122 -15.19 -7.31 23.98
C LYS A 122 -15.48 -7.18 25.46
#